data_AF-A0A1F6MS19-F1
#
_entry.id   AF-A0A1F6MS19-F1
#
_cell.length_a   1.000
_cell.length_b   1.000
_cell.length_c   1.000
_cell.angle_alpha   90.00
_cell.angle_beta   90.00
_cell.angle_gamma   90.00
#
_symmetry.space_group_name_H-M   'P 1'
#
loop_
_entity.id
_entity.type
_entity.pdbx_description
1 polymer ?
#
loop_
_entity_poly.entity_id
_entity_poly.type
_entity_poly.pdbx_seq_one_letter_code
_entity_poly.pdbx_strand_id
1 'polypeptide(L)'
;MLIDQKDRKYYLLGLRIAGDFGATIAAPVIIFVLVGQWLDGKYDKAPWLTVVSFLLAALLSGRMIYKKAKKYGKQFQEIDKKI
;
A
#
# COMPACT_ATOMS: atom_id res chain seq x y z
N MET A 1 5.80 -11.44 -32.17
CA MET A 1 5.75 -10.28 -31.26
C MET A 1 6.86 -10.47 -30.24
N LEU A 2 8.04 -9.88 -30.48
CA LEU A 2 9.16 -9.96 -29.55
C LEU A 2 8.92 -8.87 -28.50
N ILE A 3 8.62 -9.25 -27.26
CA ILE A 3 8.57 -8.32 -26.13
C ILE A 3 9.97 -7.72 -26.02
N ASP A 4 10.09 -6.42 -26.31
CA ASP A 4 11.35 -5.72 -26.15
C ASP A 4 11.78 -5.76 -24.67
N GLN A 5 13.08 -5.81 -24.38
CA GLN A 5 13.58 -5.81 -23.00
C GLN A 5 13.05 -4.60 -22.19
N LYS A 6 12.71 -3.51 -22.89
CA LYS A 6 12.03 -2.33 -22.36
C LYS A 6 10.64 -2.66 -21.81
N ASP A 7 9.78 -3.27 -22.61
CA ASP A 7 8.41 -3.60 -22.23
C ASP A 7 8.38 -4.52 -21.00
N ARG A 8 9.28 -5.53 -21.00
CA ARG A 8 9.42 -6.44 -19.86
C ARG A 8 9.72 -5.70 -18.55
N LYS A 9 10.62 -4.71 -18.57
CA LYS A 9 10.96 -3.92 -17.36
C LYS A 9 9.78 -3.09 -16.88
N TYR A 10 9.00 -2.50 -17.79
CA TYR A 10 7.79 -1.75 -17.42
C TYR A 10 6.71 -2.66 -16.82
N TYR A 11 6.45 -3.83 -17.42
CA TYR A 11 5.48 -4.77 -16.87
C TYR A 11 5.87 -5.27 -15.47
N LEU A 12 7.15 -5.62 -15.27
CA LEU A 12 7.64 -6.05 -13.96
C LEU A 12 7.57 -4.91 -12.92
N LEU A 13 7.89 -3.68 -13.32
CA LEU A 13 7.75 -2.52 -12.44
C LEU A 13 6.27 -2.27 -12.08
N GLY A 14 5.37 -2.33 -13.06
CA GLY A 14 3.93 -2.19 -12.85
C GLY A 14 3.37 -3.22 -11.87
N LEU A 15 3.75 -4.50 -12.05
CA LEU A 15 3.35 -5.57 -11.13
C LEU A 15 3.89 -5.35 -9.71
N ARG A 16 5.16 -4.91 -9.60
CA ARG A 16 5.77 -4.57 -8.32
C ARG A 16 5.04 -3.41 -7.64
N ILE A 17 4.68 -2.37 -8.38
CA ILE A 17 3.89 -1.25 -7.86
C ILE A 17 2.55 -1.76 -7.34
N ALA A 18 1.80 -2.49 -8.16
CA ALA A 18 0.48 -3.00 -7.76
C ALA A 18 0.55 -3.84 -6.48
N GLY A 19 1.47 -4.81 -6.41
CA GLY A 19 1.66 -5.65 -5.24
C GLY A 19 2.12 -4.86 -4.00
N ASP A 20 3.07 -3.94 -4.17
CA ASP A 20 3.64 -3.21 -3.05
C ASP A 20 2.66 -2.17 -2.48
N PHE A 21 1.86 -1.49 -3.31
CA PHE A 21 0.78 -0.62 -2.84
C PHE A 21 -0.35 -1.42 -2.19
N GLY A 22 -0.76 -2.54 -2.80
CA GLY A 22 -1.77 -3.43 -2.23
C GLY A 22 -1.39 -3.91 -0.83
N ALA A 23 -0.16 -4.43 -0.67
CA ALA A 23 0.34 -4.86 0.63
C ALA A 23 0.47 -3.70 1.63
N THR A 24 0.88 -2.52 1.18
CA THR A 24 1.00 -1.32 2.01
C THR A 24 -0.34 -0.84 2.58
N ILE A 25 -1.45 -1.09 1.87
CA ILE A 25 -2.79 -0.74 2.33
C ILE A 25 -3.39 -1.87 3.17
N ALA A 26 -3.33 -3.10 2.65
CA ALA A 26 -3.99 -4.24 3.27
C ALA A 26 -3.40 -4.56 4.65
N ALA A 27 -2.07 -4.58 4.78
CA ALA A 27 -1.43 -4.99 6.03
C ALA A 27 -1.80 -4.07 7.22
N PRO A 28 -1.66 -2.73 7.14
CA PRO A 28 -2.08 -1.86 8.24
C PRO A 28 -3.58 -1.94 8.53
N VAL A 29 -4.42 -1.95 7.49
CA VAL A 29 -5.88 -1.99 7.67
C VAL A 29 -6.30 -3.26 8.40
N ILE A 30 -5.82 -4.43 7.97
CA ILE A 30 -6.14 -5.72 8.61
C ILE A 30 -5.66 -5.71 10.06
N ILE A 31 -4.40 -5.33 10.31
CA ILE A 31 -3.83 -5.35 11.67
C ILE A 31 -4.62 -4.43 12.60
N PHE A 32 -4.86 -3.18 12.21
CA PHE A 32 -5.52 -2.19 13.06
C PHE A 32 -7.00 -2.51 13.27
N VAL A 33 -7.72 -2.95 12.24
CA VAL A 33 -9.14 -3.33 12.36
C VAL A 33 -9.29 -4.52 13.31
N LEU A 34 -8.45 -5.55 13.20
CA LEU A 34 -8.49 -6.70 14.11
C LEU A 34 -8.20 -6.27 15.56
N VAL A 35 -7.22 -5.40 15.76
CA VAL A 35 -6.93 -4.82 17.10
C VAL A 35 -8.12 -4.00 17.61
N GLY A 36 -8.74 -3.19 16.75
CA GLY A 36 -9.92 -2.40 17.08
C GLY A 36 -11.11 -3.26 17.50
N GLN A 37 -11.41 -4.31 16.73
CA GLN A 37 -12.48 -5.27 17.03
C GLN A 37 -12.23 -6.02 18.34
N TRP A 38 -10.98 -6.43 18.59
CA TRP A 38 -10.61 -7.07 19.85
C TRP A 38 -10.81 -6.13 21.05
N LEU A 39 -10.46 -4.85 20.90
CA LEU A 39 -10.70 -3.87 21.96
C LEU A 39 -12.18 -3.58 22.16
N ASP A 40 -12.96 -3.41 21.08
CA ASP A 40 -14.40 -3.18 21.16
C ASP A 40 -15.08 -4.33 21.93
N GLY A 41 -14.75 -5.59 21.60
CA GLY A 41 -15.28 -6.76 22.32
C GLY A 41 -14.78 -6.89 23.76
N LYS A 42 -13.57 -6.41 24.08
CA LYS A 42 -13.03 -6.43 25.44
C LYS A 42 -13.69 -5.39 26.36
N TYR A 43 -14.09 -4.25 25.81
CA TYR A 43 -14.67 -3.14 26.58
C TYR A 43 -16.19 -3.01 26.44
N ASP A 44 -16.83 -3.98 25.78
CA ASP A 44 -18.27 -3.99 25.47
C ASP A 44 -18.74 -2.68 24.81
N LYS A 45 -17.88 -2.12 23.95
CA LYS A 45 -18.15 -0.88 23.23
C LYS A 45 -18.76 -1.21 21.87
N ALA A 46 -19.71 -0.38 21.46
CA ALA A 46 -20.07 -0.25 20.04
C ALA A 46 -18.79 -0.01 19.20
N PRO A 47 -18.77 -0.30 17.88
CA PRO A 47 -17.55 -0.48 17.06
C PRO A 47 -16.72 0.80 16.78
N TRP A 48 -16.70 1.73 17.73
CA TRP A 48 -15.98 3.00 17.70
C TRP A 48 -14.46 2.80 17.71
N LEU A 49 -13.92 1.83 18.45
CA LEU A 49 -12.47 1.59 18.43
C LEU A 49 -12.04 1.01 17.09
N THR A 50 -12.87 0.15 16.48
CA THR A 50 -12.66 -0.33 15.11
C THR A 50 -12.62 0.83 14.11
N VAL A 51 -13.56 1.78 14.19
CA VAL A 51 -13.58 2.96 13.30
C VAL A 51 -12.33 3.83 13.51
N VAL A 52 -11.95 4.12 14.75
CA VAL A 52 -10.74 4.91 15.04
C VAL A 52 -9.49 4.21 14.54
N SER A 53 -9.36 2.90 14.80
CA SER A 53 -8.24 2.09 14.31
C SER A 53 -8.17 2.07 12.78
N PHE A 54 -9.31 1.97 12.09
CA PHE A 54 -9.37 2.06 10.63
C PHE A 54 -8.88 3.42 10.12
N LEU A 55 -9.30 4.53 10.75
CA LEU A 55 -8.83 5.87 10.38
C LEU A 55 -7.32 6.02 10.59
N LEU A 56 -6.78 5.50 11.69
CA LEU A 56 -5.33 5.48 11.94
C LEU A 56 -4.59 4.65 10.87
N ALA A 57 -5.13 3.50 10.49
CA ALA A 57 -4.56 2.67 9.43
C ALA A 57 -4.58 3.39 8.07
N ALA A 58 -5.66 4.11 7.76
CA ALA A 58 -5.80 4.88 6.53
C ALA A 58 -4.77 6.02 6.47
N LEU A 59 -4.59 6.77 7.57
CA LEU A 59 -3.58 7.83 7.67
C LEU A 59 -2.16 7.29 7.53
N LEU A 60 -1.85 6.18 8.21
CA LEU A 60 -0.55 5.53 8.12
C LEU A 60 -0.27 5.06 6.69
N SER A 61 -1.24 4.37 6.09
CA SER A 61 -1.17 3.88 4.71
C SER A 61 -0.97 5.04 3.74
N GLY A 62 -1.74 6.13 3.87
CA GLY A 62 -1.61 7.33 3.03
C GLY A 62 -0.19 7.94 3.07
N ARG A 63 0.41 8.02 4.26
CA ARG A 63 1.80 8.52 4.41
C ARG A 63 2.82 7.58 3.76
N MET A 64 2.62 6.26 3.84
CA MET A 64 3.48 5.27 3.19
C MET A 64 3.34 5.29 1.66
N ILE A 65 2.11 5.37 1.16
CA ILE A 65 1.75 5.51 -0.25
C ILE A 65 2.46 6.72 -0.85
N TYR A 66 2.40 7.90 -0.20
CA TYR A 66 3.06 9.10 -0.70
C TYR A 66 4.58 8.89 -0.91
N LYS A 67 5.26 8.31 0.09
CA LYS A 67 6.69 8.00 -0.01
C LYS A 67 6.99 7.00 -1.13
N LYS A 68 6.18 5.96 -1.27
CA LYS A 68 6.33 4.92 -2.31
C LYS A 68 6.06 5.48 -3.70
N ALA A 69 5.02 6.29 -3.88
CA ALA A 69 4.68 6.93 -5.15
C ALA A 69 5.87 7.76 -5.68
N LYS A 70 6.49 8.59 -4.81
CA LYS A 70 7.68 9.36 -5.19
C LYS A 70 8.86 8.47 -5.56
N LYS A 71 9.05 7.35 -4.87
CA LYS A 71 10.13 6.38 -5.18
C LYS A 71 9.90 5.70 -6.52
N TYR A 72 8.70 5.19 -6.78
CA TYR A 72 8.37 4.50 -8.03
C TYR A 72 8.35 5.45 -9.23
N GLY A 73 7.94 6.70 -9.05
CA GLY A 73 8.05 7.73 -10.08
C GLY A 73 9.50 7.96 -10.52
N LYS A 74 10.45 7.98 -9.58
CA LYS A 74 11.89 8.06 -9.90
C LYS A 74 12.38 6.83 -10.65
N GLN A 75 11.99 5.63 -10.22
CA GLN A 75 12.38 4.38 -10.88
C GLN A 75 11.87 4.29 -12.32
N PHE A 76 10.66 4.79 -12.57
CA PHE A 76 10.10 4.88 -13.92
C PHE A 76 10.94 5.82 -14.80
N GLN A 77 11.30 7.00 -14.29
CA GLN A 77 12.18 7.95 -15.00
C GLN A 77 13.59 7.40 -15.25
N GLU A 78 14.13 6.59 -14.34
CA GLU A 78 15.45 5.96 -14.53
C GLU A 78 15.44 4.89 -15.63
N ILE A 79 14.35 4.12 -15.75
CA ILE A 79 14.19 3.17 -16.87
C ILE A 79 14.11 3.95 -18.19
N ASP A 80 13.43 5.09 -18.20
CA ASP A 80 13.29 5.93 -19.38
C ASP A 80 14.61 6.62 -19.80
N LYS A 81 15.42 7.09 -18.82
CA LYS A 81 16.71 7.78 -19.07
C LYS A 81 17.90 6.87 -19.35
N LYS A 82 17.87 5.60 -18.93
CA LYS A 82 18.97 4.63 -19.18
C LYS A 82 18.85 3.97 -20.56
N ILE A 83 17.98 4.50 -21.40
CA ILE A 83 17.72 4.05 -22.77
C ILE A 83 18.11 5.20 -23.70
#